data_AF-A0A1A3PRR1-F1
#
_entry.id   AF-A0A1A3PRR1-F1
#
_cell.length_a   1.000
_cell.length_b   1.000
_cell.length_c   1.000
_cell.angle_alpha   90.00
_cell.angle_beta   90.00
_cell.angle_gamma   90.00
#
_symmetry.space_group_name_H-M   'P 1'
#
loop_
_entity.id
_entity.type
_entity.pdbx_description
1 polymer ?
#
loop_
_entity_poly.entity_id
_entity_poly.type
_entity_poly.pdbx_seq_one_letter_code
_entity_poly.pdbx_strand_id
1 'polypeptide(L)'
;MDDRDVSISLDEGPLIAPGVDFRSYAADLDVMAELRIPRINTVSLEPDRARAFDELAVLTALAAERDIATCVEPVVGLSIADLSSAIAAMEHVNRD
;
A
#
# COMPACT_ATOMS: atom_id res chain seq x y z
N MET A 1 -21.76 -8.20 7.38
CA MET A 1 -20.55 -8.59 8.13
C MET A 1 -20.85 -8.66 9.62
N ASP A 2 -21.47 -7.61 10.16
CA ASP A 2 -21.83 -7.54 11.58
C ASP A 2 -22.79 -8.64 12.04
N ASP A 3 -23.76 -9.03 11.22
CA ASP A 3 -24.68 -10.14 11.53
C ASP A 3 -23.98 -11.51 11.72
N ARG A 4 -22.72 -11.62 11.30
CA ARG A 4 -21.93 -12.86 11.34
C ARG A 4 -20.65 -12.74 12.17
N ASP A 5 -20.40 -11.59 12.79
CA ASP A 5 -19.16 -11.31 13.51
C ASP A 5 -17.89 -11.57 12.65
N VAL A 6 -17.97 -11.23 11.36
CA VAL A 6 -16.86 -11.35 10.41
C VAL A 6 -16.38 -9.96 10.03
N SER A 7 -15.07 -9.76 10.02
CA SER A 7 -14.41 -8.53 9.57
C SER A 7 -13.35 -8.81 8.50
N ILE A 8 -13.01 -7.78 7.72
CA ILE A 8 -11.88 -7.82 6.78
C ILE A 8 -10.65 -7.35 7.56
N SER A 9 -9.63 -8.21 7.67
CA SER A 9 -8.39 -7.87 8.37
C SER A 9 -7.35 -7.18 7.50
N LEU A 10 -7.41 -7.41 6.19
CA LEU A 10 -6.44 -6.94 5.21
C LEU A 10 -7.11 -6.92 3.83
N ASP A 11 -6.93 -5.83 3.12
CA ASP A 11 -7.19 -5.77 1.68
C ASP A 11 -5.88 -5.92 0.88
N GLU A 12 -6.01 -6.40 -0.35
CA GLU A 12 -4.92 -6.57 -1.29
C GLU A 12 -5.44 -6.32 -2.71
N GLY A 13 -4.58 -5.77 -3.57
CA GLY A 13 -4.97 -5.42 -4.94
C GLY A 13 -4.33 -4.15 -5.49
N PRO A 14 -4.04 -3.11 -4.68
CA PRO A 14 -3.27 -1.97 -5.16
C PRO A 14 -1.84 -2.42 -5.48
N LEU A 15 -1.43 -2.27 -6.75
CA LEU A 15 -0.10 -2.65 -7.24
C LEU A 15 0.69 -1.41 -7.63
N ILE A 16 1.90 -1.29 -7.09
CA ILE A 16 2.84 -0.27 -7.57
C ILE A 16 3.43 -0.77 -8.88
N ALA A 17 2.98 -0.20 -10.00
CA ALA A 17 3.32 -0.68 -11.34
C ALA A 17 3.64 0.47 -12.31
N PRO A 18 4.37 0.17 -13.41
CA PRO A 18 4.73 1.19 -14.39
C PRO A 18 3.53 1.95 -14.95
N GLY A 19 3.48 3.25 -14.69
CA GLY A 19 2.47 4.15 -15.23
C GLY A 19 1.25 4.34 -14.33
N VAL A 20 1.18 3.62 -13.21
CA VAL A 20 0.16 3.85 -12.17
C VAL A 20 0.49 5.14 -11.40
N ASP A 21 -0.54 5.92 -11.08
CA ASP A 21 -0.51 7.06 -10.15
C ASP A 21 -1.47 6.74 -9.00
N PHE A 22 -0.96 6.54 -7.79
CA PHE A 22 -1.79 6.12 -6.66
C PHE A 22 -2.88 7.14 -6.26
N ARG A 23 -2.79 8.39 -6.72
CA ARG A 23 -3.87 9.36 -6.52
C ARG A 23 -5.19 8.92 -7.17
N SER A 24 -5.15 8.05 -8.18
CA SER A 24 -6.36 7.51 -8.80
C SER A 24 -7.13 6.53 -7.90
N TYR A 25 -6.51 6.01 -6.84
CA TYR A 25 -7.11 5.02 -5.92
C TYR A 25 -7.92 5.66 -4.78
N ALA A 26 -8.05 6.99 -4.72
CA ALA A 26 -8.75 7.66 -3.62
C ALA A 26 -10.18 7.15 -3.41
N ALA A 27 -10.94 6.94 -4.48
CA ALA A 27 -12.30 6.41 -4.41
C ALA A 27 -12.33 4.94 -3.95
N ASP A 28 -11.33 4.14 -4.33
CA ASP A 28 -11.21 2.75 -3.86
C ASP A 28 -10.92 2.72 -2.35
N LEU A 29 -10.04 3.61 -1.87
CA LEU A 29 -9.74 3.76 -0.44
C LEU A 29 -10.96 4.23 0.36
N ASP A 30 -11.84 5.07 -0.21
CA ASP A 30 -13.11 5.45 0.43
C ASP A 30 -14.02 4.23 0.66
N VAL A 31 -14.09 3.32 -0.32
CA VAL A 31 -14.83 2.06 -0.19
C VAL A 31 -14.20 1.16 0.87
N MET A 32 -12.87 1.07 0.90
CA MET A 32 -12.16 0.29 1.94
C MET A 32 -12.44 0.82 3.35
N ALA A 33 -12.51 2.14 3.51
CA ALA A 33 -12.87 2.78 4.77
C ALA A 33 -14.33 2.48 5.18
N GLU A 34 -15.28 2.54 4.24
CA GLU A 34 -16.68 2.16 4.48
C GLU A 34 -16.80 0.69 4.94
N LEU A 35 -15.99 -0.19 4.36
CA LEU A 35 -15.90 -1.61 4.73
C LEU A 35 -15.12 -1.86 6.03
N ARG A 36 -14.61 -0.80 6.68
CA ARG A 36 -13.82 -0.86 7.93
C ARG A 36 -12.57 -1.74 7.80
N ILE A 37 -11.93 -1.69 6.64
CA ILE A 37 -10.67 -2.38 6.40
C ILE A 37 -9.55 -1.61 7.14
N PRO A 38 -8.82 -2.24 8.07
CA PRO A 38 -7.85 -1.53 8.89
C PRO A 38 -6.49 -1.35 8.19
N ARG A 39 -6.22 -2.12 7.14
CA ARG A 39 -4.94 -2.10 6.42
C ARG A 39 -5.02 -2.67 5.01
N ILE A 40 -4.09 -2.25 4.17
CA ILE A 40 -3.87 -2.76 2.82
C ILE A 40 -2.45 -3.28 2.63
N ASN A 41 -2.29 -4.35 1.85
CA ASN A 41 -1.00 -4.85 1.37
C ASN A 41 -0.77 -4.42 -0.08
N THR A 42 0.49 -4.17 -0.44
CA THR A 42 0.89 -3.91 -1.82
C THR A 42 2.18 -4.64 -2.19
N VAL A 43 2.31 -4.95 -3.47
CA VAL A 43 3.55 -5.43 -4.11
C VAL A 43 3.97 -4.41 -5.17
N SER A 44 5.28 -4.21 -5.30
CA SER A 44 5.84 -3.36 -6.35
C SER A 44 6.33 -4.16 -7.55
N LEU A 45 5.64 -4.02 -8.68
CA LEU A 45 6.06 -4.46 -10.02
C LEU A 45 6.86 -3.37 -10.76
N GLU A 46 6.94 -2.16 -10.22
CA GLU A 46 7.71 -1.05 -10.79
C GLU A 46 9.22 -1.36 -10.73
N PRO A 47 9.94 -1.45 -11.86
CA PRO A 47 11.38 -1.73 -11.87
C PRO A 47 12.24 -0.56 -11.37
N ASP A 48 11.77 0.68 -11.49
CA ASP A 48 12.46 1.83 -10.91
C ASP A 48 12.17 1.90 -9.40
N ARG A 49 13.17 1.53 -8.60
CA ARG A 49 13.07 1.52 -7.14
C ARG A 49 12.75 2.90 -6.55
N ALA A 50 13.28 3.98 -7.10
CA ALA A 50 12.99 5.32 -6.57
C ALA A 50 11.50 5.64 -6.76
N ARG A 51 10.98 5.37 -7.95
CA ARG A 51 9.56 5.53 -8.24
C ARG A 51 8.69 4.60 -7.39
N ALA A 52 9.11 3.35 -7.19
CA ALA A 52 8.38 2.41 -6.33
C ALA A 52 8.21 2.96 -4.91
N PHE A 53 9.25 3.60 -4.37
CA PHE A 53 9.19 4.20 -3.04
C PHE A 53 8.33 5.46 -3.01
N ASP A 54 8.40 6.30 -4.05
CA ASP A 54 7.55 7.50 -4.15
C ASP A 54 6.07 7.15 -4.23
N GLU A 55 5.69 6.17 -5.06
CA GLU A 55 4.30 5.70 -5.16
C GLU A 55 3.83 5.01 -3.87
N LEU A 56 4.72 4.28 -3.16
CA LEU A 56 4.39 3.74 -1.84
C LEU A 56 4.10 4.88 -0.85
N ALA A 57 4.89 5.96 -0.85
CA ALA A 57 4.64 7.11 0.03
C ALA A 57 3.30 7.81 -0.29
N VAL A 58 2.96 7.95 -1.58
CA VAL A 58 1.65 8.47 -2.01
C VAL A 58 0.52 7.58 -1.50
N LEU A 59 0.62 6.26 -1.66
CA LEU A 59 -0.38 5.32 -1.15
C LEU A 59 -0.52 5.43 0.37
N THR A 60 0.59 5.46 1.11
CA THR A 60 0.57 5.58 2.57
C THR A 60 -0.10 6.87 3.03
N ALA A 61 0.20 8.00 2.40
CA ALA A 61 -0.43 9.27 2.75
C ALA A 61 -1.95 9.25 2.50
N LEU A 62 -2.38 8.77 1.33
CA LEU A 62 -3.81 8.69 0.97
C LEU A 62 -4.59 7.71 1.85
N ALA A 63 -3.98 6.59 2.23
CA ALA A 63 -4.59 5.62 3.13
C ALA A 63 -4.68 6.16 4.57
N ALA A 64 -3.65 6.89 5.03
CA ALA A 64 -3.63 7.49 6.36
C ALA A 64 -4.73 8.53 6.57
N GLU A 65 -5.13 9.28 5.54
CA GLU A 65 -6.29 10.18 5.58
C GLU A 65 -7.61 9.48 5.97
N ARG A 66 -7.65 8.15 5.85
CA ARG A 66 -8.83 7.29 6.11
C ARG A 66 -8.61 6.32 7.27
N ASP A 67 -7.57 6.54 8.08
CA ASP A 67 -7.16 5.66 9.17
C ASP A 67 -6.81 4.22 8.70
N ILE A 68 -6.34 4.06 7.46
CA ILE A 68 -5.92 2.77 6.89
C ILE A 68 -4.40 2.68 6.90
N ALA A 69 -3.86 1.61 7.49
CA ALA A 69 -2.42 1.35 7.46
C ALA A 69 -1.98 0.66 6.16
N THR A 70 -0.78 0.95 5.68
CA THR A 70 -0.20 0.26 4.51
C THR A 70 0.88 -0.72 4.91
N CYS A 71 0.95 -1.86 4.22
CA CYS A 71 2.03 -2.83 4.28
C CYS A 71 2.59 -3.06 2.88
N VAL A 72 3.88 -3.39 2.80
CA VAL A 72 4.53 -3.77 1.54
C VAL A 72 5.06 -5.19 1.66
N GLU A 73 4.81 -6.00 0.64
CA GLU A 73 5.29 -7.37 0.55
C GLU A 73 6.60 -7.42 -0.26
N PRO A 74 7.71 -7.87 0.33
CA PRO A 74 8.94 -8.09 -0.41
C PRO A 74 8.83 -9.34 -1.29
N VAL A 75 9.12 -9.22 -2.58
CA VAL A 75 9.04 -10.33 -3.54
C VAL A 75 10.36 -10.47 -4.31
N VAL A 76 10.99 -11.64 -4.19
CA VAL A 76 12.29 -11.92 -4.81
C VAL A 76 12.24 -11.64 -6.31
N GLY A 77 13.15 -10.78 -6.77
CA GLY A 77 13.27 -10.38 -8.18
C GLY A 77 12.55 -9.07 -8.54
N LEU A 78 11.85 -8.44 -7.60
CA LEU A 78 11.22 -7.12 -7.79
C LEU A 78 12.02 -5.98 -7.13
N SER A 79 11.54 -4.74 -7.25
CA SER A 79 12.24 -3.56 -6.71
C SER A 79 12.29 -3.50 -5.19
N ILE A 80 11.33 -4.16 -4.52
CA ILE A 80 11.30 -4.43 -3.08
C ILE A 80 11.37 -5.93 -2.93
N ALA A 81 12.58 -6.48 -2.80
CA ALA A 81 12.84 -7.91 -2.93
C ALA A 81 13.00 -8.64 -1.59
N ASP A 82 13.38 -7.91 -0.55
CA ASP A 82 13.77 -8.45 0.74
C ASP A 82 13.50 -7.47 1.89
N LEU A 83 13.74 -7.93 3.12
CA LEU A 83 13.55 -7.12 4.32
C LEU A 83 14.37 -5.82 4.31
N SER A 84 15.60 -5.85 3.80
CA SER A 84 16.45 -4.65 3.75
C SER A 84 15.87 -3.59 2.81
N SER A 85 15.38 -4.01 1.64
CA SER A 85 14.70 -3.13 0.69
C SER A 85 13.36 -2.62 1.21
N ALA A 86 12.62 -3.42 2.00
CA ALA A 86 11.39 -3.00 2.64
C ALA A 86 11.62 -1.98 3.78
N ILE A 87 12.68 -2.17 4.58
CA ILE A 87 13.09 -1.17 5.58
C ILE A 87 13.47 0.14 4.88
N ALA A 88 14.23 0.08 3.78
CA ALA A 88 14.57 1.28 3.01
C ALA A 88 13.33 1.98 2.42
N ALA A 89 12.31 1.22 2.00
CA ALA A 89 11.05 1.77 1.55
C ALA A 89 10.27 2.44 2.71
N MET A 90 10.23 1.81 3.89
CA MET A 90 9.61 2.39 5.09
C MET A 90 10.34 3.67 5.55
N GLU A 91 11.68 3.65 5.58
CA GLU A 91 12.49 4.85 5.82
C GLU A 91 12.20 5.92 4.76
N HIS A 92 11.89 5.50 3.51
CA HIS A 92 11.50 6.45 2.47
C HIS A 92 10.17 7.13 2.76
N VAL A 93 9.21 6.40 3.28
CA VAL A 93 7.89 6.95 3.61
C VAL A 93 7.96 7.90 4.81
N ASN A 94 8.86 7.64 5.78
CA ASN A 94 8.94 8.36 7.06
C ASN A 94 9.89 9.58 7.08
N ARG A 95 10.37 10.08 5.92
CA ARG A 95 11.33 11.21 5.90
C ARG A 95 10.69 12.59 6.07
N ASP A 96 9.36 12.66 6.13
CA ASP A 96 8.55 13.84 6.42
C ASP A 96 7.55 13.54 7.56
#